data_AF-A0A1D9GMA0-F1
#
_entry.id   AF-A0A1D9GMA0-F1
#
_cell.length_a   1.000
_cell.length_b   1.000
_cell.length_c   1.000
_cell.angle_alpha   90.00
_cell.angle_beta   90.00
_cell.angle_gamma   90.00
#
_symmetry.space_group_name_H-M   'P 1'
#
loop_
_entity.id
_entity.type
_entity.pdbx_description
1 polymer ?
#
loop_
_entity_poly.entity_id
_entity_poly.type
_entity_poly.pdbx_seq_one_letter_code
_entity_poly.pdbx_strand_id
1 'polypeptide(L)'
;MLLYKVNGTFFDGVMREMAKSYTEHEHKIAYASKAWRHYQWICSDEYAQHEEDRHILIAGGNYTGRPPVPLQKQKDRALHRYEIALNELREYERDKHLKHMPEEEIKIFVKAKGHDKKGRKRGGRAIALQKYVRRIQRQVEETKKAPDSEFKPSEGRGRPKMSREQKIKHFEQLIQKAKKELSDEHEKMDDKDRIWHEMHDHKSDRRQLRLAVSDPENPQSERIWEQYGTIDAIMEALVDINAKISHQEALIKMLDAGMSLPNEAQSKDLDSPERLEEYRRALDHMIKEQVKIQQLEEKAKELGIDVKKLKDLM
;
A
#
# COMPACT_ATOMS: atom_id res chain seq x y z
N MET A 1 -0.29 51.68 32.01
CA MET A 1 0.65 50.54 31.96
C MET A 1 -0.13 49.36 31.42
N LEU A 2 0.10 49.04 30.14
CA LEU A 2 -0.59 48.02 29.37
C LEU A 2 -0.08 46.63 29.77
N LEU A 3 -0.98 45.68 30.01
CA LEU A 3 -0.68 44.26 29.87
C LEU A 3 -1.82 43.57 29.11
N TYR A 4 -1.50 43.20 27.88
CA TYR A 4 -2.31 42.40 26.97
C TYR A 4 -2.52 40.99 27.53
N LYS A 5 -3.77 40.50 27.51
CA LYS A 5 -4.08 39.05 27.58
C LYS A 5 -4.22 38.53 26.15
N VAL A 6 -3.28 37.69 25.75
CA VAL A 6 -3.27 36.97 24.46
C VAL A 6 -3.66 35.51 24.71
N ASN A 7 -4.70 35.09 24.00
CA ASN A 7 -5.02 33.75 23.51
C ASN A 7 -4.75 32.55 24.44
N GLY A 8 -5.82 32.11 25.12
CA GLY A 8 -5.92 30.75 25.63
C GLY A 8 -6.16 29.76 24.49
N THR A 9 -5.08 29.15 23.99
CA THR A 9 -5.15 27.87 23.30
C THR A 9 -5.15 26.77 24.36
N PHE A 10 -6.30 26.13 24.54
CA PHE A 10 -6.38 24.79 25.13
C PHE A 10 -5.65 23.83 24.18
N PHE A 11 -4.38 23.56 24.46
CA PHE A 11 -3.69 22.40 23.91
C PHE A 11 -4.06 21.22 24.80
N ASP A 12 -5.07 20.47 24.37
CA ASP A 12 -5.34 19.14 24.91
C ASP A 12 -4.09 18.29 24.71
N GLY A 13 -3.50 17.90 25.83
CA GLY A 13 -2.32 17.05 25.92
C GLY A 13 -2.66 15.64 25.49
N VAL A 14 -2.79 15.41 24.18
CA VAL A 14 -2.56 14.07 23.62
C VAL A 14 -1.06 13.88 23.62
N MET A 15 -0.56 13.31 24.72
CA MET A 15 0.76 12.70 24.80
C MET A 15 0.97 11.84 23.56
N ARG A 16 1.73 12.36 22.59
CA ARG A 16 2.39 11.53 21.58
C ARG A 16 3.22 10.53 22.38
N GLU A 17 2.74 9.31 22.51
CA GLU A 17 3.58 8.18 22.91
C GLU A 17 4.75 8.15 21.93
N MET A 18 5.87 8.70 22.36
CA MET A 18 7.16 8.52 21.72
C MET A 18 7.32 7.00 21.56
N ALA A 19 7.41 6.51 20.33
CA ALA A 19 7.58 5.10 20.05
C ALA A 19 8.81 4.60 20.82
N LYS A 20 8.60 3.96 21.98
CA LYS A 20 9.68 3.43 22.82
C LYS A 20 10.46 2.46 21.94
N SER A 21 11.70 2.82 21.60
CA SER A 21 12.61 1.90 20.93
C SER A 21 12.82 0.71 21.86
N TYR A 22 12.88 -0.49 21.29
CA TYR A 22 13.14 -1.70 22.07
C TYR A 22 14.42 -1.54 22.89
N THR A 23 14.41 -2.04 24.12
CA THR A 23 15.66 -2.29 24.83
C THR A 23 16.44 -3.42 24.13
N GLU A 24 17.75 -3.54 24.40
CA GLU A 24 18.57 -4.60 23.80
C GLU A 24 18.04 -6.01 24.15
N HIS A 25 17.54 -6.20 25.38
CA HIS A 25 16.85 -7.42 25.78
C HIS A 25 15.58 -7.67 24.96
N GLU A 26 14.72 -6.65 24.81
CA GLU A 26 13.52 -6.76 23.97
C GLU A 26 13.85 -6.98 22.48
N HIS A 27 14.98 -6.47 21.99
CA HIS A 27 15.46 -6.74 20.64
C HIS A 27 15.82 -8.23 20.45
N LYS A 28 16.51 -8.84 21.42
CA LYS A 28 16.83 -10.27 21.40
C LYS A 28 15.58 -11.13 21.52
N ILE A 29 14.62 -10.76 22.39
CA ILE A 29 13.31 -11.43 22.48
C ILE A 29 12.55 -11.31 21.15
N ALA A 30 12.50 -10.12 20.55
CA ALA A 30 11.83 -9.90 19.27
C ALA A 30 12.48 -10.69 18.13
N TYR A 31 13.80 -10.87 18.15
CA TYR A 31 14.52 -11.66 17.15
C TYR A 31 14.17 -13.15 17.25
N ALA A 32 14.21 -13.73 18.46
CA ALA A 32 13.79 -15.11 18.69
C ALA A 32 12.31 -15.35 18.33
N SER A 33 11.43 -14.42 18.73
CA SER A 33 10.00 -14.44 18.39
C SER A 33 9.76 -14.43 16.87
N LYS A 34 10.48 -13.58 16.11
CA LYS A 34 10.39 -13.55 14.64
C LYS A 34 10.90 -14.84 14.00
N ALA A 35 11.99 -15.40 14.51
CA ALA A 35 12.55 -16.66 14.00
C ALA A 35 11.56 -17.82 14.20
N TRP A 36 10.89 -17.89 15.36
CA TRP A 36 9.82 -18.85 15.61
C TRP A 36 8.66 -18.72 14.61
N ARG A 37 8.17 -17.50 14.40
CA ARG A 37 7.08 -17.25 13.45
C ARG A 37 7.45 -17.63 12.02
N HIS A 38 8.68 -17.36 11.61
CA HIS A 38 9.19 -17.76 10.30
C HIS A 38 9.24 -19.29 10.17
N TYR A 39 9.64 -20.01 11.22
CA TYR A 39 9.56 -21.46 11.27
C TYR A 39 8.12 -21.96 11.18
N GLN A 40 7.19 -21.40 11.97
CA GLN A 40 5.77 -21.75 11.90
C GLN A 40 5.17 -21.52 10.50
N TRP A 41 5.52 -20.41 9.86
CA TRP A 41 5.11 -20.12 8.48
C TRP A 41 5.59 -21.19 7.50
N ILE A 42 6.88 -21.56 7.54
CA ILE A 42 7.45 -22.59 6.66
C ILE A 42 6.84 -23.98 6.91
N CYS A 43 6.36 -24.22 8.13
CA CYS A 43 5.67 -25.45 8.50
C CYS A 43 4.16 -25.45 8.16
N SER A 44 3.61 -24.33 7.67
CA SER A 44 2.19 -24.24 7.30
C SER A 44 1.87 -24.91 5.96
N ASP A 45 0.62 -25.35 5.82
CA ASP A 45 0.11 -25.94 4.57
C ASP A 45 0.07 -24.90 3.43
N GLU A 46 -0.19 -23.63 3.75
CA GLU A 46 -0.14 -22.51 2.79
C GLU A 46 1.24 -22.36 2.17
N TYR A 47 2.31 -22.50 2.97
CA TYR A 47 3.67 -22.44 2.49
C TYR A 47 4.06 -23.68 1.67
N ALA A 48 3.58 -24.86 2.08
CA ALA A 48 3.78 -26.10 1.34
C ALA A 48 3.18 -25.99 -0.08
N GLN A 49 1.93 -25.53 -0.17
CA GLN A 49 1.26 -25.28 -1.45
C GLN A 49 2.01 -24.25 -2.31
N HIS A 50 2.45 -23.14 -1.71
CA HIS A 50 3.24 -22.12 -2.43
C HIS A 50 4.54 -22.68 -3.03
N GLU A 51 5.25 -23.54 -2.29
CA GLU A 51 6.45 -24.18 -2.83
C GLU A 51 6.12 -25.23 -3.89
N GLU A 52 5.06 -26.02 -3.74
CA GLU A 52 4.58 -26.96 -4.78
C GLU A 52 4.25 -26.25 -6.09
N ASP A 53 3.50 -25.15 -6.04
CA ASP A 53 3.17 -24.33 -7.22
C ASP A 53 4.43 -23.80 -7.91
N ARG A 54 5.41 -23.38 -7.10
CA ARG A 54 6.73 -22.96 -7.60
C ARG A 54 7.50 -24.13 -8.23
N HIS A 55 7.45 -25.33 -7.66
CA HIS A 55 8.07 -26.53 -8.23
C HIS A 55 7.43 -26.94 -9.56
N ILE A 56 6.10 -26.82 -9.71
CA ILE A 56 5.37 -27.06 -10.96
C ILE A 56 5.82 -26.10 -12.07
N LEU A 57 5.93 -24.79 -11.76
CA LEU A 57 6.43 -23.78 -12.69
C LEU A 57 7.86 -24.06 -13.18
N ILE A 58 8.69 -24.67 -12.31
CA ILE A 58 10.08 -25.03 -12.60
C ILE A 58 10.16 -26.29 -13.47
N ALA A 59 9.33 -27.29 -13.18
CA ALA A 59 9.21 -28.51 -13.99
C ALA A 59 8.65 -28.24 -15.41
N GLY A 60 7.85 -27.17 -15.57
CA GLY A 60 7.32 -26.71 -16.87
C GLY A 60 8.35 -26.12 -17.85
N GLY A 61 9.66 -26.25 -17.60
CA GLY A 61 10.72 -26.04 -18.59
C GLY A 61 11.23 -24.61 -18.79
N ASN A 62 10.73 -23.61 -18.04
CA ASN A 62 11.10 -22.20 -18.21
C ASN A 62 12.01 -21.63 -17.10
N TYR A 63 12.52 -22.46 -16.18
CA TYR A 63 13.32 -21.99 -15.04
C TYR A 63 14.83 -22.22 -15.26
N THR A 64 15.57 -21.13 -15.41
CA THR A 64 17.04 -21.12 -15.61
C THR A 64 17.83 -20.85 -14.32
N GLY A 65 17.18 -20.97 -13.15
CA GLY A 65 17.77 -20.65 -11.85
C GLY A 65 18.32 -21.87 -11.10
N ARG A 66 18.86 -21.64 -9.88
CA ARG A 66 19.24 -22.73 -8.96
C ARG A 66 18.01 -23.54 -8.56
N PRO A 67 18.09 -24.88 -8.52
CA PRO A 67 16.97 -25.70 -8.12
C PRO A 67 16.46 -25.28 -6.74
N PRO A 68 15.13 -25.25 -6.54
CA PRO A 68 14.52 -24.91 -5.26
C PRO A 68 15.01 -25.86 -4.17
N VAL A 69 15.23 -25.32 -2.98
CA VAL A 69 15.68 -26.11 -1.83
C VAL A 69 14.51 -26.99 -1.38
N PRO A 70 14.68 -28.29 -1.13
CA PRO A 70 13.59 -29.14 -0.66
C PRO A 70 12.93 -28.58 0.61
N LEU A 71 11.60 -28.65 0.71
CA LEU A 71 10.81 -28.10 1.80
C LEU A 71 11.33 -28.55 3.18
N GLN A 72 11.69 -29.82 3.33
CA GLN A 72 12.26 -30.33 4.58
C GLN A 72 13.54 -29.59 4.99
N LYS A 73 14.45 -29.34 4.04
CA LYS A 73 15.68 -28.58 4.28
C LYS A 73 15.39 -27.12 4.65
N GLN A 74 14.28 -26.55 4.19
CA GLN A 74 13.84 -25.21 4.58
C GLN A 74 13.32 -25.20 6.02
N LYS A 75 12.53 -26.21 6.40
CA LYS A 75 12.06 -26.43 7.79
C LYS A 75 13.24 -26.55 8.76
N ASP A 76 14.22 -27.40 8.44
CA ASP A 76 15.40 -27.63 9.27
C ASP A 76 16.21 -26.34 9.46
N ARG A 77 16.43 -25.57 8.37
CA ARG A 77 17.13 -24.27 8.44
C ARG A 77 16.38 -23.24 9.28
N ALA A 78 15.05 -23.23 9.20
CA ALA A 78 14.23 -22.29 9.94
C ALA A 78 14.20 -22.65 11.44
N LEU A 79 14.12 -23.93 11.78
CA LEU A 79 14.25 -24.43 13.14
C LEU A 79 15.61 -24.07 13.73
N HIS A 80 16.69 -24.36 13.01
CA HIS A 80 18.04 -24.06 13.47
C HIS A 80 18.27 -22.56 13.72
N ARG A 81 17.68 -21.69 12.89
CA ARG A 81 17.72 -20.23 13.12
C ARG A 81 16.97 -19.83 14.39
N TYR A 82 15.85 -20.47 14.69
CA TYR A 82 15.13 -20.23 15.94
C TYR A 82 15.94 -20.68 17.14
N GLU A 83 16.56 -21.86 17.09
CA GLU A 83 17.42 -22.39 18.16
C GLU A 83 18.62 -21.47 18.44
N ILE A 84 19.31 -20.99 17.39
CA ILE A 84 20.39 -20.01 17.53
C ILE A 84 19.88 -18.74 18.21
N ALA A 85 18.76 -18.18 17.74
CA ALA A 85 18.20 -16.96 18.29
C ALA A 85 17.77 -17.12 19.76
N LEU A 86 17.26 -18.29 20.13
CA LEU A 86 16.90 -18.63 21.50
C LEU A 86 18.15 -18.74 22.38
N ASN A 87 19.19 -19.43 21.92
CA ASN A 87 20.45 -19.56 22.64
C ASN A 87 21.12 -18.21 22.87
N GLU A 88 21.18 -17.35 21.85
CA GLU A 88 21.69 -15.97 21.99
C GLU A 88 20.92 -15.16 23.04
N LEU A 89 19.59 -15.31 23.09
CA LEU A 89 18.78 -14.66 24.12
C LEU A 89 19.13 -15.23 25.52
N ARG A 90 19.30 -16.55 25.64
CA ARG A 90 19.63 -17.19 26.93
C ARG A 90 21.01 -16.81 27.43
N GLU A 91 21.99 -16.69 26.52
CA GLU A 91 23.32 -16.17 26.84
C GLU A 91 23.23 -14.73 27.34
N TYR A 92 22.52 -13.86 26.62
CA TYR A 92 22.33 -12.47 27.03
C TYR A 92 21.62 -12.35 28.39
N GLU A 93 20.58 -13.15 28.65
CA GLU A 93 19.88 -13.17 29.93
C GLU A 93 20.81 -13.59 31.08
N ARG A 94 21.69 -14.58 30.85
CA ARG A 94 22.69 -15.02 31.84
C ARG A 94 23.73 -13.93 32.11
N ASP A 95 24.31 -13.35 31.05
CA ASP A 95 25.37 -12.35 31.14
C ASP A 95 24.90 -11.04 31.80
N LYS A 96 23.63 -10.69 31.63
CA LYS A 96 23.02 -9.49 32.23
C LYS A 96 22.27 -9.77 33.54
N HIS A 97 22.33 -11.00 34.05
CA HIS A 97 21.59 -11.45 35.24
C HIS A 97 20.09 -11.12 35.18
N LEU A 98 19.49 -11.23 33.99
CA LEU A 98 18.07 -10.99 33.76
C LEU A 98 17.27 -12.27 34.01
N LYS A 99 16.00 -12.09 34.38
CA LYS A 99 15.08 -13.22 34.55
C LYS A 99 14.85 -13.90 33.20
N HIS A 100 14.99 -15.22 33.19
CA HIS A 100 14.69 -16.06 32.05
C HIS A 100 13.23 -15.91 31.61
N MET A 101 13.00 -15.44 30.38
CA MET A 101 11.64 -15.36 29.84
C MET A 101 11.14 -16.74 29.40
N PRO A 102 9.93 -17.18 29.78
CA PRO A 102 9.36 -18.43 29.28
C PRO A 102 9.27 -18.46 27.75
N GLU A 103 9.51 -19.63 27.15
CA GLU A 103 9.47 -19.77 25.68
C GLU A 103 8.11 -19.39 25.08
N GLU A 104 7.01 -19.74 25.74
CA GLU A 104 5.67 -19.38 25.28
C GLU A 104 5.46 -17.86 25.20
N GLU A 105 6.06 -17.10 26.12
CA GLU A 105 6.03 -15.63 26.09
C GLU A 105 6.89 -15.07 24.95
N ILE A 106 8.06 -15.68 24.69
CA ILE A 106 8.92 -15.33 23.55
C ILE A 106 8.18 -15.55 22.23
N LYS A 107 7.51 -16.70 22.06
CA LYS A 107 6.78 -17.05 20.84
C LYS A 107 5.68 -16.03 20.50
N ILE A 108 5.00 -15.47 21.51
CA ILE A 108 3.92 -14.49 21.32
C ILE A 108 4.36 -13.02 21.42
N PHE A 109 5.60 -12.72 21.82
CA PHE A 109 6.07 -11.37 22.12
C PHE A 109 5.80 -10.34 21.00
N VAL A 110 6.16 -10.67 19.75
CA VAL A 110 5.95 -9.78 18.59
C VAL A 110 4.46 -9.61 18.28
N LYS A 111 3.66 -10.66 18.48
CA LYS A 111 2.18 -10.60 18.32
C LYS A 111 1.56 -9.69 19.38
N ALA A 112 1.97 -9.85 20.65
CA ALA A 112 1.48 -9.09 21.79
C ALA A 112 1.85 -7.60 21.72
N LYS A 113 3.04 -7.24 21.22
CA LYS A 113 3.46 -5.85 21.02
C LYS A 113 2.80 -5.19 19.79
N GLY A 114 1.81 -5.83 19.16
CA GLY A 114 1.10 -5.33 17.99
C GLY A 114 1.99 -5.20 16.75
N HIS A 115 3.14 -5.89 16.71
CA HIS A 115 4.06 -5.84 15.57
C HIS A 115 3.58 -6.65 14.37
N ASP A 116 2.61 -7.55 14.55
CA ASP A 116 1.82 -8.12 13.44
C ASP A 116 1.23 -7.01 12.56
N LYS A 117 0.88 -5.91 13.22
CA LYS A 117 0.32 -4.70 12.63
C LYS A 117 1.40 -3.63 12.38
N LYS A 118 2.68 -3.82 12.73
CA LYS A 118 3.79 -2.88 12.44
C LYS A 118 4.64 -3.32 11.24
N GLY A 119 4.03 -4.00 10.27
CA GLY A 119 4.44 -3.94 8.86
C GLY A 119 3.74 -2.77 8.15
N ARG A 120 4.02 -2.52 6.86
CA ARG A 120 3.26 -1.54 6.05
C ARG A 120 1.77 -1.94 6.03
N LYS A 121 0.97 -1.41 6.96
CA LYS A 121 -0.47 -1.70 7.07
C LYS A 121 -1.27 -1.39 5.81
N ARG A 122 -0.74 -0.55 4.91
CA ARG A 122 -1.49 0.06 3.80
C ARG A 122 -0.72 0.09 2.49
N GLY A 123 0.05 -0.94 2.14
CA GLY A 123 1.03 -0.71 1.05
C GLY A 123 1.90 -1.82 0.52
N GLY A 124 1.66 -3.08 0.85
CA GLY A 124 2.52 -4.15 0.37
C GLY A 124 2.31 -4.45 -1.11
N ARG A 125 1.24 -5.19 -1.38
CA ARG A 125 1.02 -5.82 -2.69
C ARG A 125 0.46 -4.84 -3.72
N ALA A 126 -0.61 -4.10 -3.39
CA ALA A 126 -1.22 -3.14 -4.33
C ALA A 126 -0.21 -2.08 -4.82
N ILE A 127 0.56 -1.45 -3.92
CA ILE A 127 1.61 -0.49 -4.33
C ILE A 127 2.71 -1.17 -5.17
N ALA A 128 3.10 -2.39 -4.82
CA ALA A 128 4.09 -3.12 -5.61
C ALA A 128 3.57 -3.43 -7.02
N LEU A 129 2.30 -3.83 -7.14
CA LEU A 129 1.62 -4.08 -8.41
C LEU A 129 1.45 -2.79 -9.23
N GLN A 130 1.04 -1.68 -8.62
CA GLN A 130 0.99 -0.35 -9.25
C GLN A 130 2.36 0.05 -9.83
N LYS A 131 3.42 -0.07 -9.02
CA LYS A 131 4.80 0.20 -9.47
C LYS A 131 5.24 -0.75 -10.58
N TYR A 132 4.87 -2.02 -10.48
CA TYR A 132 5.17 -3.03 -11.49
C TYR A 132 4.50 -2.70 -12.82
N VAL A 133 3.21 -2.38 -12.83
CA VAL A 133 2.46 -1.96 -14.01
C VAL A 133 3.12 -0.77 -14.68
N ARG A 134 3.43 0.30 -13.92
CA ARG A 134 4.12 1.49 -14.45
C ARG A 134 5.47 1.17 -15.08
N ARG A 135 6.25 0.27 -14.45
CA ARG A 135 7.55 -0.16 -14.97
C ARG A 135 7.40 -0.94 -16.28
N ILE A 136 6.47 -1.88 -16.36
CA ILE A 136 6.26 -2.65 -17.59
C ILE A 136 5.69 -1.76 -18.71
N GLN A 137 4.82 -0.80 -18.41
CA GLN A 137 4.36 0.20 -19.37
C GLN A 137 5.53 1.02 -19.96
N ARG A 138 6.51 1.42 -19.14
CA ARG A 138 7.74 2.06 -19.64
C ARG A 138 8.51 1.12 -20.58
N GLN A 139 8.65 -0.14 -20.21
CA GLN A 139 9.33 -1.12 -21.07
C GLN A 139 8.62 -1.32 -22.42
N VAL A 140 7.29 -1.22 -22.46
CA VAL A 140 6.54 -1.24 -23.73
C VAL A 140 6.91 -0.04 -24.60
N GLU A 141 6.91 1.17 -24.04
CA GLU A 141 7.26 2.39 -24.78
C GLU A 141 8.72 2.40 -25.23
N GLU A 142 9.65 2.02 -24.35
CA GLU A 142 11.06 1.85 -24.69
C GLU A 142 11.24 0.83 -25.82
N THR A 143 10.51 -0.29 -25.78
CA THR A 143 10.56 -1.33 -26.82
C THR A 143 10.00 -0.84 -28.15
N LYS A 144 9.00 0.04 -28.13
CA LYS A 144 8.45 0.67 -29.35
C LYS A 144 9.45 1.62 -30.00
N LYS A 145 10.29 2.30 -29.22
CA LYS A 145 11.29 3.28 -29.69
C LYS A 145 12.66 2.67 -30.01
N ALA A 146 12.99 1.53 -29.41
CA ALA A 146 14.28 0.86 -29.62
C ALA A 146 14.51 0.52 -31.11
N PRO A 147 15.73 0.62 -31.64
CA PRO A 147 16.03 0.37 -33.05
C PRO A 147 15.81 -1.11 -33.44
N ASP A 148 15.45 -1.36 -34.70
CA ASP A 148 15.17 -2.70 -35.24
C ASP A 148 16.35 -3.67 -35.08
N SER A 149 17.57 -3.15 -35.03
CA SER A 149 18.80 -3.91 -34.82
C SER A 149 18.82 -4.73 -33.52
N GLU A 150 18.14 -4.28 -32.47
CA GLU A 150 18.09 -4.97 -31.18
C GLU A 150 17.27 -6.26 -31.21
N PHE A 151 16.30 -6.33 -32.12
CA PHE A 151 15.32 -7.42 -32.24
C PHE A 151 15.67 -8.42 -33.35
N LYS A 152 16.81 -8.22 -34.04
CA LYS A 152 17.26 -9.17 -35.04
C LYS A 152 17.53 -10.55 -34.40
N PRO A 153 17.10 -11.64 -35.04
CA PRO A 153 17.35 -12.98 -34.55
C PRO A 153 18.86 -13.21 -34.39
N SER A 154 19.26 -13.76 -33.25
CA SER A 154 20.65 -14.13 -32.99
C SER A 154 20.86 -15.55 -33.47
N GLU A 155 21.82 -15.75 -34.38
CA GLU A 155 22.31 -17.07 -34.77
C GLU A 155 23.30 -17.55 -33.69
N GLY A 156 22.78 -18.23 -32.67
CA GLY A 156 23.60 -18.75 -31.58
C GLY A 156 22.86 -19.79 -30.75
N ARG A 157 23.59 -20.55 -29.93
CA ARG A 157 22.98 -21.44 -28.93
C ARG A 157 22.35 -20.58 -27.83
N GLY A 158 21.02 -20.54 -27.79
CA GLY A 158 20.24 -19.78 -26.82
C GLY A 158 18.76 -19.72 -27.19
N ARG A 159 17.93 -19.09 -26.34
CA ARG A 159 16.52 -18.85 -26.67
C ARG A 159 16.47 -17.82 -27.82
N PRO A 160 15.73 -18.08 -28.91
CA PRO A 160 15.57 -17.10 -29.98
C PRO A 160 15.04 -15.79 -29.40
N LYS A 161 15.63 -14.66 -29.83
CA LYS A 161 15.15 -13.34 -29.45
C LYS A 161 13.71 -13.19 -29.95
N MET A 162 12.81 -12.71 -29.08
CA MET A 162 11.46 -12.38 -29.50
C MET A 162 11.50 -11.21 -30.49
N SER A 163 10.61 -11.23 -31.48
CA SER A 163 10.38 -10.05 -32.32
C SER A 163 9.87 -8.89 -31.46
N ARG A 164 9.99 -7.65 -31.97
CA ARG A 164 9.46 -6.46 -31.28
C ARG A 164 7.99 -6.66 -30.90
N GLU A 165 7.17 -7.09 -31.86
CA GLU A 165 5.73 -7.34 -31.66
C GLU A 165 5.46 -8.39 -30.58
N GLN A 166 6.21 -9.50 -30.60
CA GLN A 166 6.08 -10.55 -29.59
C GLN A 166 6.45 -10.03 -28.19
N LYS A 167 7.50 -9.21 -28.09
CA LYS A 167 7.95 -8.62 -26.83
C LYS A 167 6.95 -7.60 -26.28
N ILE A 168 6.38 -6.75 -27.15
CA ILE A 168 5.31 -5.82 -26.78
C ILE A 168 4.10 -6.59 -26.27
N LYS A 169 3.63 -7.60 -27.02
CA LYS A 169 2.48 -8.43 -26.63
C LYS A 169 2.72 -9.15 -25.30
N HIS A 170 3.93 -9.63 -25.07
CA HIS A 170 4.32 -10.24 -23.80
C HIS A 170 4.20 -9.25 -22.63
N PHE A 171 4.71 -8.02 -22.79
CA PHE A 171 4.58 -6.99 -21.77
C PHE A 171 3.15 -6.55 -21.53
N GLU A 172 2.32 -6.44 -22.58
CA GLU A 172 0.89 -6.16 -22.47
C GLU A 172 0.16 -7.23 -21.66
N GLN A 173 0.47 -8.51 -21.88
CA GLN A 173 -0.06 -9.62 -21.08
C GLN A 173 0.35 -9.52 -19.60
N LEU A 174 1.60 -9.15 -19.31
CA LEU A 174 2.07 -8.93 -17.94
C LEU A 174 1.35 -7.77 -17.26
N ILE A 175 1.09 -6.68 -17.99
CA ILE A 175 0.31 -5.54 -17.50
C ILE A 175 -1.11 -5.98 -17.18
N GLN A 176 -1.78 -6.71 -18.08
CA GLN A 176 -3.14 -7.21 -17.86
C GLN A 176 -3.21 -8.14 -16.64
N LYS A 177 -2.26 -9.06 -16.50
CA LYS A 177 -2.20 -9.96 -15.34
C LYS A 177 -2.02 -9.18 -14.03
N ALA A 178 -1.11 -8.21 -14.01
CA ALA A 178 -0.87 -7.40 -12.82
C ALA A 178 -2.05 -6.47 -12.48
N LYS A 179 -2.77 -5.94 -13.49
CA LYS A 179 -4.01 -5.17 -13.28
C LYS A 179 -5.13 -6.03 -12.72
N LYS A 180 -5.29 -7.26 -13.21
CA LYS A 180 -6.26 -8.21 -12.66
C LYS A 180 -5.94 -8.50 -11.18
N GLU A 181 -4.69 -8.82 -10.89
CA GLU A 181 -4.26 -9.07 -9.51
C GLU A 181 -4.44 -7.84 -8.60
N LEU A 182 -4.25 -6.63 -9.14
CA LEU A 182 -4.51 -5.39 -8.40
C LEU A 182 -6.01 -5.23 -8.09
N SER A 183 -6.90 -5.59 -9.02
CA SER A 183 -8.35 -5.62 -8.80
C SER A 183 -8.72 -6.61 -7.69
N ASP A 184 -8.20 -7.84 -7.78
CA ASP A 184 -8.44 -8.89 -6.79
C ASP A 184 -7.95 -8.47 -5.39
N GLU A 185 -6.88 -7.67 -5.33
CA GLU A 185 -6.34 -7.12 -4.08
C GLU A 185 -7.22 -5.98 -3.55
N HIS A 186 -7.72 -5.09 -4.42
CA HIS A 186 -8.66 -4.02 -4.05
C HIS A 186 -10.00 -4.56 -3.54
N GLU A 187 -10.50 -5.67 -4.07
CA GLU A 187 -11.73 -6.32 -3.61
C GLU A 187 -11.65 -6.84 -2.16
N LYS A 188 -10.43 -7.14 -1.69
CA LYS A 188 -10.17 -7.60 -0.31
C LYS A 188 -9.97 -6.45 0.67
N MET A 189 -9.82 -5.22 0.19
CA MET A 189 -9.57 -4.04 1.00
C MET A 189 -10.87 -3.41 1.48
N ASP A 190 -10.80 -2.69 2.59
CA ASP A 190 -11.89 -1.78 2.94
C ASP A 190 -11.94 -0.62 1.93
N ASP A 191 -13.11 -0.01 1.79
CA ASP A 191 -13.29 1.08 0.82
C ASP A 191 -12.31 2.24 1.07
N LYS A 192 -12.01 2.51 2.34
CA LYS A 192 -11.11 3.58 2.76
C LYS A 192 -9.68 3.33 2.29
N ASP A 193 -9.15 2.12 2.47
CA ASP A 193 -7.80 1.76 2.04
C ASP A 193 -7.74 1.66 0.51
N ARG A 194 -8.80 1.16 -0.16
CA ARG A 194 -8.91 1.18 -1.63
C ARG A 194 -8.81 2.59 -2.19
N ILE A 195 -9.64 3.52 -1.70
CA ILE A 195 -9.62 4.93 -2.12
C ILE A 195 -8.26 5.57 -1.82
N TRP A 196 -7.65 5.22 -0.68
CA TRP A 196 -6.32 5.70 -0.34
C TRP A 196 -5.25 5.24 -1.34
N HIS A 197 -5.33 3.99 -1.80
CA HIS A 197 -4.40 3.43 -2.78
C HIS A 197 -4.50 4.09 -4.15
N GLU A 198 -5.72 4.35 -4.61
CA GLU A 198 -5.98 5.08 -5.87
C GLU A 198 -5.47 6.52 -5.78
N MET A 199 -5.78 7.20 -4.67
CA MET A 199 -5.29 8.56 -4.40
C MET A 199 -3.76 8.62 -4.33
N HIS A 200 -3.12 7.62 -3.74
CA HIS A 200 -1.67 7.53 -3.69
C HIS A 200 -1.05 7.40 -5.09
N ASP A 201 -1.71 6.65 -5.99
CA ASP A 201 -1.29 6.51 -7.39
C ASP A 201 -1.37 7.86 -8.11
N HIS A 202 -2.51 8.56 -8.01
CA HIS A 202 -2.70 9.90 -8.58
C HIS A 202 -1.74 10.95 -8.00
N LYS A 203 -1.44 10.90 -6.69
CA LYS A 203 -0.44 11.78 -6.05
C LYS A 203 0.97 11.56 -6.61
N SER A 204 1.27 10.34 -7.05
CA SER A 204 2.53 10.05 -7.73
C SER A 204 2.56 10.65 -9.13
N ASP A 205 1.47 10.53 -9.89
CA ASP A 205 1.36 11.09 -11.24
C ASP A 205 1.44 12.63 -11.21
N ARG A 206 0.72 13.26 -10.27
CA ARG A 206 0.83 14.70 -10.00
C ARG A 206 2.27 15.12 -9.76
N ARG A 207 3.06 14.34 -9.02
CA ARG A 207 4.47 14.66 -8.76
C ARG A 207 5.29 14.64 -10.06
N GLN A 208 5.04 13.67 -10.94
CA GLN A 208 5.72 13.57 -12.23
C GLN A 208 5.34 14.70 -13.17
N LEU A 209 4.05 15.03 -13.28
CA LEU A 209 3.59 16.16 -14.08
C LEU A 209 4.14 17.49 -13.56
N ARG A 210 4.14 17.72 -12.23
CA ARG A 210 4.73 18.94 -11.65
C ARG A 210 6.22 19.03 -11.93
N LEU A 211 6.95 17.91 -11.85
CA LEU A 211 8.37 17.87 -12.21
C LEU A 211 8.56 18.29 -13.67
N ALA A 212 7.73 17.80 -14.59
CA ALA A 212 7.80 18.15 -16.00
C ALA A 212 7.55 19.63 -16.28
N VAL A 213 6.66 20.26 -15.52
CA VAL A 213 6.41 21.72 -15.61
C VAL A 213 7.55 22.52 -14.99
N SER A 214 8.05 22.13 -13.82
CA SER A 214 9.04 22.90 -13.07
C SER A 214 10.46 22.75 -13.60
N ASP A 215 10.78 21.57 -14.12
CA ASP A 215 12.11 21.17 -14.59
C ASP A 215 11.97 20.30 -15.87
N PRO A 216 11.72 20.94 -17.03
CA PRO A 216 11.52 20.24 -18.30
C PRO A 216 12.76 19.46 -18.77
N GLU A 217 13.95 19.93 -18.40
CA GLU A 217 15.24 19.33 -18.80
C GLU A 217 15.59 18.09 -17.97
N ASN A 218 14.82 17.78 -16.93
CA ASN A 218 15.04 16.59 -16.13
C ASN A 218 14.83 15.32 -16.98
N PRO A 219 15.75 14.33 -16.93
CA PRO A 219 15.56 13.06 -17.62
C PRO A 219 14.29 12.31 -17.19
N GLN A 220 13.78 12.57 -15.98
CA GLN A 220 12.53 11.99 -15.51
C GLN A 220 11.28 12.67 -16.09
N SER A 221 11.42 13.88 -16.63
CA SER A 221 10.36 14.69 -17.25
C SER A 221 10.18 14.40 -18.74
N GLU A 222 11.23 13.93 -19.42
CA GLU A 222 11.26 13.70 -20.87
C GLU A 222 10.05 12.90 -21.35
N ARG A 223 9.72 11.80 -20.67
CA ARG A 223 8.56 10.96 -21.01
C ARG A 223 7.22 11.69 -20.91
N ILE A 224 7.06 12.56 -19.91
CA ILE A 224 5.83 13.34 -19.75
C ILE A 224 5.71 14.32 -20.93
N TRP A 225 6.81 14.95 -21.30
CA TRP A 225 6.87 15.83 -22.46
C TRP A 225 6.59 15.10 -23.77
N GLU A 226 7.07 13.88 -23.95
CA GLU A 226 6.72 13.06 -25.12
C GLU A 226 5.24 12.65 -25.15
N GLN A 227 4.64 12.42 -23.97
CA GLN A 227 3.24 12.01 -23.87
C GLN A 227 2.27 13.16 -24.16
N TYR A 228 2.54 14.36 -23.64
CA TYR A 228 1.61 15.50 -23.70
C TYR A 228 2.03 16.56 -24.74
N GLY A 229 3.28 16.58 -25.16
CA GLY A 229 3.83 17.44 -26.21
C GLY A 229 3.99 18.92 -25.85
N THR A 230 3.10 19.48 -25.03
CA THR A 230 3.05 20.91 -24.70
C THR A 230 2.86 21.15 -23.21
N ILE A 231 3.30 22.32 -22.72
CA ILE A 231 3.07 22.74 -21.32
C ILE A 231 1.58 22.79 -21.02
N ASP A 232 0.77 23.32 -21.94
CA ASP A 232 -0.67 23.49 -21.74
C ASP A 232 -1.36 22.13 -21.54
N ALA A 233 -1.00 21.11 -22.34
CA ALA A 233 -1.52 19.75 -22.17
C ALA A 233 -1.06 19.10 -20.85
N ILE A 234 0.16 19.37 -20.39
CA ILE A 234 0.65 18.89 -19.07
C ILE A 234 -0.13 19.58 -17.94
N MET A 235 -0.42 20.88 -18.09
CA MET A 235 -1.18 21.66 -17.13
C MET A 235 -2.65 21.24 -17.07
N GLU A 236 -3.26 20.92 -18.21
CA GLU A 236 -4.61 20.34 -18.28
C GLU A 236 -4.67 18.98 -17.56
N ALA A 237 -3.71 18.08 -17.84
CA ALA A 237 -3.59 16.81 -17.12
C ALA A 237 -3.38 17.00 -15.61
N LEU A 238 -2.67 18.05 -15.19
CA LEU A 238 -2.52 18.41 -13.78
C LEU A 238 -3.84 18.81 -13.14
N VAL A 239 -4.68 19.56 -13.84
CA VAL A 239 -6.03 19.93 -13.37
C VAL A 239 -6.86 18.68 -13.16
N ASP A 240 -6.90 17.76 -14.13
CA ASP A 240 -7.63 16.50 -14.05
C ASP A 240 -7.20 15.66 -12.84
N ILE A 241 -5.89 15.47 -12.67
CA ILE A 241 -5.37 14.67 -11.57
C ILE A 241 -5.64 15.33 -10.21
N ASN A 242 -5.56 16.66 -10.12
CA ASN A 242 -5.91 17.37 -8.89
C ASN A 242 -7.40 17.24 -8.56
N ALA A 243 -8.28 17.26 -9.55
CA ALA A 243 -9.71 17.02 -9.36
C ALA A 243 -9.97 15.61 -8.82
N LYS A 244 -9.35 14.58 -9.40
CA LYS A 244 -9.43 13.17 -8.94
C LYS A 244 -8.95 12.99 -7.51
N ILE A 245 -7.80 13.58 -7.17
CA ILE A 245 -7.26 13.56 -5.79
C ILE A 245 -8.25 14.22 -4.82
N SER A 246 -8.76 15.40 -5.17
CA SER A 246 -9.66 16.16 -4.30
C SER A 246 -10.98 15.43 -4.06
N HIS A 247 -11.51 14.78 -5.11
CA HIS A 247 -12.69 13.92 -5.02
C HIS A 247 -12.47 12.75 -4.05
N GLN A 248 -11.37 12.01 -4.20
CA GLN A 248 -11.04 10.89 -3.31
C GLN A 248 -10.78 11.34 -1.86
N GLU A 249 -10.17 12.51 -1.66
CA GLU A 249 -10.02 13.10 -0.31
C GLU A 249 -11.37 13.39 0.34
N ALA A 250 -12.37 13.84 -0.43
CA ALA A 250 -13.73 14.04 0.06
C ALA A 250 -14.41 12.71 0.43
N LEU A 251 -14.27 11.66 -0.38
CA LEU A 251 -14.80 10.33 -0.08
C LEU A 251 -14.20 9.75 1.22
N ILE A 252 -12.89 9.93 1.44
CA ILE A 252 -12.25 9.51 2.69
C ILE A 252 -12.85 10.28 3.88
N LYS A 253 -13.10 11.59 3.74
CA LYS A 253 -13.73 12.39 4.80
C LYS A 253 -15.17 11.97 5.09
N MET A 254 -15.94 11.55 4.07
CA MET A 254 -17.28 10.99 4.27
C MET A 254 -17.24 9.71 5.12
N LEU A 255 -16.32 8.80 4.77
CA LEU A 255 -16.11 7.57 5.55
C LEU A 255 -15.67 7.89 6.99
N ASP A 256 -14.81 8.89 7.17
CA ASP A 256 -14.39 9.36 8.50
C ASP A 256 -15.54 9.99 9.31
N ALA A 257 -16.50 10.62 8.63
CA ALA A 257 -17.73 11.13 9.23
C ALA A 257 -18.78 10.03 9.50
N GLY A 258 -18.48 8.77 9.17
CA GLY A 258 -19.39 7.63 9.34
C GLY A 258 -20.49 7.54 8.29
N MET A 259 -20.32 8.19 7.14
CA MET A 259 -21.25 8.14 6.03
C MET A 259 -20.92 6.97 5.09
N SER A 260 -21.94 6.33 4.53
CA SER A 260 -21.77 5.35 3.46
C SER A 260 -21.34 6.05 2.17
N LEU A 261 -20.52 5.37 1.36
CA LEU A 261 -20.17 5.88 0.05
C LEU A 261 -21.40 5.93 -0.86
N PRO A 262 -21.49 6.95 -1.74
CA PRO A 262 -22.50 7.00 -2.78
C PRO A 262 -22.31 5.85 -3.79
N ASN A 263 -23.41 5.33 -4.35
CA ASN A 263 -23.38 4.20 -5.29
C ASN A 263 -22.51 4.50 -6.52
N GLU A 264 -21.66 3.54 -6.92
CA GLU A 264 -20.76 3.64 -8.10
C GLU A 264 -21.49 3.96 -9.42
N ALA A 265 -22.80 3.67 -9.52
CA ALA A 265 -23.60 4.04 -10.67
C ALA A 265 -23.76 5.56 -10.85
N GLN A 266 -23.66 6.34 -9.77
CA GLN A 266 -23.72 7.81 -9.81
C GLN A 266 -22.35 8.44 -10.12
N SER A 267 -21.24 7.70 -9.96
CA SER A 267 -19.88 8.22 -10.18
C SER A 267 -19.35 8.00 -11.61
N LYS A 268 -20.04 7.18 -12.43
CA LYS A 268 -19.60 6.83 -13.80
C LYS A 268 -19.63 7.99 -14.81
N ASP A 269 -20.20 9.14 -14.44
CA ASP A 269 -20.35 10.32 -15.32
C ASP A 269 -19.45 11.50 -14.90
N LEU A 270 -18.49 11.25 -14.00
CA LEU A 270 -17.58 12.26 -13.41
C LEU A 270 -16.22 12.32 -14.11
N ASP A 271 -16.18 12.22 -15.44
CA ASP A 271 -14.90 12.20 -16.17
C ASP A 271 -14.28 13.60 -16.36
N SER A 272 -15.05 14.68 -16.19
CA SER A 272 -14.56 16.06 -16.31
C SER A 272 -14.17 16.65 -14.95
N PRO A 273 -13.12 17.49 -14.88
CA PRO A 273 -12.71 18.19 -13.65
C PRO A 273 -13.83 19.01 -13.02
N GLU A 274 -14.62 19.71 -13.83
CA GLU A 274 -15.70 20.59 -13.37
C GLU A 274 -16.77 19.78 -12.61
N ARG A 275 -17.25 18.68 -13.20
CA ARG A 275 -18.19 17.77 -12.55
C ARG A 275 -17.64 17.14 -11.28
N LEU A 276 -16.36 16.76 -11.26
CA LEU A 276 -15.70 16.25 -10.04
C LEU A 276 -15.68 17.30 -8.93
N GLU A 277 -15.48 18.58 -9.30
CA GLU A 277 -15.45 19.67 -8.36
C GLU A 277 -16.84 20.02 -7.82
N GLU A 278 -17.87 20.02 -8.67
CA GLU A 278 -19.28 20.15 -8.26
C GLU A 278 -19.68 19.02 -7.31
N TYR A 279 -19.35 17.79 -7.66
CA TYR A 279 -19.62 16.63 -6.83
C TYR A 279 -18.92 16.73 -5.47
N ARG A 280 -17.64 17.12 -5.46
CA ARG A 280 -16.90 17.39 -4.23
C ARG A 280 -17.61 18.42 -3.36
N ARG A 281 -18.11 19.52 -3.93
CA ARG A 281 -18.84 20.55 -3.17
C ARG A 281 -20.11 19.98 -2.54
N ALA A 282 -20.82 19.10 -3.25
CA ALA A 282 -21.98 18.39 -2.71
C ALA A 282 -21.58 17.47 -1.55
N LEU A 283 -20.49 16.70 -1.68
CA LEU A 283 -19.98 15.85 -0.59
C LEU A 283 -19.56 16.68 0.63
N ASP A 284 -18.84 17.78 0.43
CA ASP A 284 -18.44 18.70 1.51
C ASP A 284 -19.67 19.31 2.22
N HIS A 285 -20.76 19.56 1.50
CA HIS A 285 -22.03 19.99 2.09
C HIS A 285 -22.65 18.89 2.94
N MET A 286 -22.77 17.67 2.40
CA MET A 286 -23.30 16.50 3.11
C MET A 286 -22.51 16.21 4.40
N ILE A 287 -21.18 16.29 4.35
CA ILE A 287 -20.31 16.12 5.54
C ILE A 287 -20.65 17.18 6.59
N LYS A 288 -20.81 18.45 6.19
CA LYS A 288 -21.17 19.53 7.13
C LYS A 288 -22.53 19.29 7.78
N GLU A 289 -23.52 18.80 7.03
CA GLU A 289 -24.83 18.45 7.58
C GLU A 289 -24.74 17.28 8.55
N GLN A 290 -23.98 16.23 8.19
CA GLN A 290 -23.79 15.08 9.07
C GLN A 290 -23.12 15.44 10.40
N VAL A 291 -22.11 16.30 10.37
CA VAL A 291 -21.46 16.81 11.59
C VAL A 291 -22.44 17.62 12.44
N LYS A 292 -23.29 18.45 11.82
CA LYS A 292 -24.34 19.17 12.55
C LYS A 292 -25.34 18.21 13.19
N ILE A 293 -25.77 17.17 12.47
CA ILE A 293 -26.67 16.14 13.00
C ILE A 293 -26.01 15.48 14.22
N GLN A 294 -24.76 15.03 14.12
CA GLN A 294 -24.03 14.43 15.25
C GLN A 294 -23.97 15.35 16.47
N GLN A 295 -23.67 16.64 16.29
CA GLN A 295 -23.67 17.62 17.38
C GLN A 295 -25.05 17.82 18.01
N LEU A 296 -26.12 17.79 17.21
CA LEU A 296 -27.49 17.87 17.72
C LEU A 296 -27.88 16.60 18.47
N GLU A 297 -27.46 15.42 18.01
CA GLU A 297 -27.68 14.15 18.71
C GLU A 297 -26.96 14.11 20.05
N GLU A 298 -25.73 14.61 20.13
CA GLU A 298 -24.97 14.72 21.38
C GLU A 298 -25.68 15.67 22.36
N LYS A 299 -26.10 16.85 21.91
CA LYS A 299 -26.88 17.79 22.73
C LYS A 299 -28.22 17.21 23.20
N ALA A 300 -28.92 16.48 22.32
CA ALA A 300 -30.17 15.83 22.68
C ALA A 300 -29.95 14.74 23.75
N LYS A 301 -28.86 13.97 23.67
CA LYS A 301 -28.47 13.02 24.72
C LYS A 301 -28.15 13.71 26.04
N GLU A 302 -27.42 14.84 26.03
CA GLU A 302 -27.15 15.64 27.23
C GLU A 302 -28.43 16.15 27.90
N LEU A 303 -29.44 16.48 27.09
CA LEU A 303 -30.77 16.90 27.56
C LEU A 303 -31.68 15.71 27.95
N GLY A 304 -31.18 14.47 27.90
CA GLY A 304 -31.94 13.26 28.25
C GLY A 304 -32.98 12.84 27.22
N ILE A 305 -32.93 13.39 25.99
CA ILE A 305 -33.83 13.05 24.89
C ILE A 305 -33.31 11.79 24.20
N ASP A 306 -34.14 10.76 24.13
CA ASP A 306 -33.81 9.52 23.43
C ASP A 306 -33.98 9.68 21.92
N VAL A 307 -32.88 10.02 21.26
CA VAL A 307 -32.85 10.29 19.81
C VAL A 307 -33.22 9.06 18.97
N LYS A 308 -33.03 7.84 19.49
CA LYS A 308 -33.43 6.62 18.76
C LYS A 308 -34.95 6.56 18.60
N LYS A 309 -35.70 6.86 19.66
CA LYS A 309 -37.17 6.90 19.60
C LYS A 309 -37.71 7.97 18.64
N LEU A 310 -37.02 9.10 18.52
CA LEU A 310 -37.40 10.16 17.57
C LEU A 310 -37.17 9.73 16.11
N LYS A 311 -36.08 9.00 15.84
CA LYS A 311 -35.80 8.47 14.50
C LYS A 311 -36.76 7.35 14.10
N ASP A 312 -37.19 6.53 15.04
CA ASP A 312 -38.14 5.43 14.78
C ASP A 312 -39.58 5.92 14.56
N LEU A 313 -39.88 7.19 14.91
CA LEU A 313 -41.20 7.83 14.71
C LEU A 313 -41.33 8.58 13.38
N MET A 314 -40.22 8.79 12.66
CA MET A 314 -40.17 9.44 11.35
C MET A 314 -40.05 8.42 10.22
#